data_AF-A0A8T2CBB9-F1
#
_entry.id   AF-A0A8T2CBB9-F1
#
_cell.length_a   1.000
_cell.length_b   1.000
_cell.length_c   1.000
_cell.angle_alpha   90.00
_cell.angle_beta   90.00
_cell.angle_gamma   90.00
#
_symmetry.space_group_name_H-M   'P 1'
#
loop_
_entity.id
_entity.type
_entity.pdbx_description
1 polymer ?
#
loop_
_entity_poly.entity_id
_entity_poly.type
_entity_poly.pdbx_seq_one_letter_code
_entity_poly.pdbx_strand_id
1 'polypeptide(L)'
;MDIEQKQAEIIDQLVKRASTCKPEALGPLIIEATSHPSLFAFSEILALPTVAQLQGTTDSVYLDVLRLFAHGTWGDYKCNASRIPQLSPDQILKLKQLTVLTLAESNKVLPYDTLMVELDVTNVRQLEDFLINECMYAGIVRGKLDQLKRCFEVPFAAGRDLRPGQLGNMLDTLSNWLNTSENLLISIQDKIKWADSMSEMDKKHRKEAEEGVEEVKKSLSMKGDVDIRGNKEMFGEPSGVMDYEEDGIRPKRRRHPVTR
;
A
#
# COMPACT_ATOMS: atom_id res chain seq x y z
N MET A 1 -3.32 -17.35 -1.40
CA MET A 1 -1.86 -17.64 -1.31
C MET A 1 -1.63 -19.00 -0.68
N ASP A 2 -0.45 -19.62 -0.84
CA ASP A 2 -0.15 -20.96 -0.31
C ASP A 2 -0.43 -21.12 1.19
N ILE A 3 -0.20 -20.07 1.99
CA ILE A 3 -0.49 -20.09 3.44
C ILE A 3 -1.99 -20.11 3.74
N GLU A 4 -2.79 -19.31 3.03
CA GLU A 4 -4.24 -19.23 3.25
C GLU A 4 -4.94 -20.54 2.87
N GLN A 5 -4.49 -21.20 1.80
CA GLN A 5 -5.03 -22.50 1.38
C GLN A 5 -4.70 -23.59 2.40
N LYS A 6 -3.43 -23.67 2.84
CA LYS A 6 -3.02 -24.64 3.87
C LYS A 6 -3.78 -24.39 5.18
N GLN A 7 -3.93 -23.13 5.56
CA GLN A 7 -4.65 -22.75 6.77
C GLN A 7 -6.13 -23.15 6.70
N ALA A 8 -6.79 -22.95 5.55
CA ALA A 8 -8.20 -23.29 5.38
C ALA A 8 -8.48 -24.79 5.61
N GLU A 9 -7.61 -25.67 5.10
CA GLU A 9 -7.73 -27.12 5.32
C GLU A 9 -7.61 -27.49 6.81
N ILE A 10 -6.67 -26.86 7.52
CA ILE A 10 -6.46 -27.08 8.96
C ILE A 10 -7.65 -26.56 9.77
N ILE A 11 -8.18 -25.38 9.42
CA ILE A 11 -9.37 -24.80 10.07
C ILE A 11 -10.54 -25.77 9.90
N ASP A 12 -10.82 -26.24 8.69
CA ASP A 12 -11.95 -27.14 8.43
C ASP A 12 -11.83 -28.46 9.23
N GLN A 13 -10.62 -29.03 9.32
CA GLN A 13 -10.36 -30.21 10.14
C GLN A 13 -10.59 -29.95 11.64
N LEU A 14 -10.08 -28.83 12.17
CA LEU A 14 -10.24 -28.45 13.58
C LEU A 14 -11.69 -28.12 13.91
N VAL A 15 -12.42 -27.44 13.02
CA VAL A 15 -13.83 -27.11 13.18
C VAL A 15 -14.71 -28.37 13.20
N LYS A 16 -14.44 -29.35 12.32
CA LYS A 16 -15.13 -30.65 12.33
C LYS A 16 -14.88 -31.42 13.62
N ARG A 17 -13.65 -31.38 14.15
CA ARG A 17 -13.32 -32.01 15.43
C ARG A 17 -14.02 -31.28 16.59
N ALA A 18 -13.92 -29.95 16.65
CA ALA A 18 -14.48 -29.14 17.72
C ALA A 18 -16.02 -29.15 17.76
N SER A 19 -16.69 -29.40 16.63
CA SER A 19 -18.15 -29.54 16.56
C SER A 19 -18.65 -30.91 17.05
N THR A 20 -17.83 -31.95 16.97
CA THR A 20 -18.20 -33.33 17.37
C THR A 20 -17.63 -33.75 18.72
N CYS A 21 -16.65 -33.01 19.25
CA CYS A 21 -16.00 -33.30 20.52
C CYS A 21 -16.86 -32.92 21.73
N LYS A 22 -16.65 -33.66 22.82
CA LYS A 22 -17.19 -33.31 24.16
C LYS A 22 -16.45 -32.08 24.72
N PRO A 23 -17.06 -31.34 25.67
CA PRO A 23 -16.46 -30.13 26.27
C PRO A 23 -15.05 -30.36 26.83
N GLU A 24 -14.81 -31.51 27.47
CA GLU A 24 -13.51 -31.90 28.06
C GLU A 24 -12.37 -32.02 27.02
N ALA A 25 -12.72 -32.32 25.76
CA ALA A 25 -11.75 -32.46 24.68
C ALA A 25 -11.45 -31.13 23.95
N LEU A 26 -12.19 -30.05 24.27
CA LEU A 26 -11.98 -28.75 23.64
C LEU A 26 -10.71 -28.05 24.12
N GLY A 27 -10.35 -28.18 25.41
CA GLY A 27 -9.11 -27.60 25.94
C GLY A 27 -7.86 -28.06 25.18
N PRO A 28 -7.61 -29.38 25.06
CA PRO A 28 -6.50 -29.91 24.25
C PRO A 28 -6.53 -29.47 22.79
N LEU A 29 -7.72 -29.39 22.19
CA LEU A 29 -7.89 -28.93 20.80
C LEU A 29 -7.52 -27.46 20.63
N ILE A 30 -7.87 -26.59 21.59
CA ILE A 30 -7.49 -25.18 21.58
C ILE A 30 -5.97 -25.04 21.73
N ILE A 31 -5.33 -25.85 22.59
CA ILE A 31 -3.87 -25.87 22.72
C ILE A 31 -3.21 -26.31 21.41
N GLU A 32 -3.73 -27.35 20.76
CA GLU A 32 -3.28 -27.82 19.45
C GLU A 32 -3.40 -26.72 18.40
N ALA A 33 -4.57 -26.08 18.29
CA ALA A 33 -4.81 -25.00 17.33
C ALA A 33 -3.88 -23.81 17.56
N THR A 34 -3.78 -23.34 18.79
CA THR A 34 -2.94 -22.18 19.16
C THR A 34 -1.45 -22.47 19.03
N SER A 35 -1.01 -23.73 19.06
CA SER A 35 0.39 -24.13 18.84
C SER A 35 0.71 -24.45 17.37
N HIS A 36 -0.29 -24.66 16.50
CA HIS A 36 -0.06 -25.12 15.14
C HIS A 36 0.68 -24.11 14.24
N PRO A 37 1.86 -24.40 13.66
CA PRO A 37 2.73 -23.40 13.02
C PRO A 37 2.11 -22.67 11.82
N SER A 38 1.18 -23.32 11.10
CA SER A 38 0.53 -22.75 9.91
C SER A 38 -0.87 -22.17 10.16
N LEU A 39 -1.30 -22.03 11.42
CA LEU A 39 -2.64 -21.54 11.77
C LEU A 39 -2.56 -20.17 12.45
N PHE A 40 -3.06 -19.14 11.77
CA PHE A 40 -3.08 -17.74 12.23
C PHE A 40 -4.47 -17.13 12.33
N ALA A 41 -5.52 -17.80 11.85
CA ALA A 41 -6.92 -17.41 12.04
C ALA A 41 -7.63 -18.40 12.97
N PHE A 42 -8.45 -17.85 13.86
CA PHE A 42 -9.13 -18.55 14.94
C PHE A 42 -10.61 -18.19 15.02
N SER A 43 -11.10 -17.24 14.21
CA SER A 43 -12.47 -16.74 14.26
C SER A 43 -13.51 -17.83 14.02
N GLU A 44 -13.25 -18.75 13.10
CA GLU A 44 -14.14 -19.87 12.78
C GLU A 44 -14.25 -20.85 13.95
N ILE A 45 -13.14 -21.10 14.64
CA ILE A 45 -13.10 -21.96 15.84
C ILE A 45 -13.81 -21.25 17.00
N LEU A 46 -13.59 -19.94 17.16
CA LEU A 46 -14.19 -19.12 18.21
C LEU A 46 -15.72 -18.96 18.02
N ALA A 47 -16.20 -18.95 16.78
CA ALA A 47 -17.61 -18.83 16.43
C ALA A 47 -18.42 -20.11 16.70
N LEU A 48 -17.77 -21.22 17.05
CA LEU A 48 -18.46 -22.48 17.29
C LEU A 48 -19.32 -22.43 18.58
N PRO A 49 -20.59 -22.88 18.52
CA PRO A 49 -21.44 -22.95 19.70
C PRO A 49 -20.86 -23.83 20.82
N THR A 50 -20.14 -24.90 20.47
CA THR A 50 -19.48 -25.79 21.44
C THR A 50 -18.39 -25.06 22.23
N VAL A 51 -17.65 -24.17 21.58
CA VAL A 51 -16.64 -23.33 22.23
C VAL A 51 -17.32 -22.27 23.10
N ALA A 52 -18.39 -21.64 22.63
CA ALA A 52 -19.15 -20.68 23.44
C ALA A 52 -19.70 -21.28 24.75
N GLN A 53 -20.01 -22.57 24.78
CA GLN A 53 -20.46 -23.29 25.99
C GLN A 53 -19.37 -23.45 27.05
N LEU A 54 -18.08 -23.24 26.73
CA LEU A 54 -17.00 -23.21 27.72
C LEU A 54 -17.08 -21.98 28.62
N GLN A 55 -17.88 -20.97 28.25
CA GLN A 55 -18.07 -19.79 29.07
C GLN A 55 -18.83 -20.16 30.35
N GLY A 56 -18.19 -19.96 31.50
CA GLY A 56 -18.76 -20.29 32.82
C GLY A 56 -18.36 -21.68 33.36
N THR A 57 -17.56 -22.46 32.63
CA THR A 57 -16.97 -23.70 33.12
C THR A 57 -15.54 -23.48 33.66
N THR A 58 -14.95 -24.52 34.23
CA THR A 58 -13.53 -24.55 34.64
C THR A 58 -12.57 -24.30 33.48
N ASP A 59 -13.01 -24.58 32.24
CA ASP A 59 -12.23 -24.45 31.01
C ASP A 59 -12.41 -23.09 30.32
N SER A 60 -13.12 -22.15 30.96
CA SER A 60 -13.27 -20.76 30.48
C SER A 60 -11.93 -20.07 30.19
N VAL A 61 -10.87 -20.49 30.88
CA VAL A 61 -9.50 -20.03 30.68
C VAL A 61 -9.00 -20.29 29.24
N TYR A 62 -9.36 -21.41 28.62
CA TYR A 62 -8.98 -21.72 27.24
C TYR A 62 -9.71 -20.84 26.22
N LEU A 63 -10.93 -20.41 26.56
CA LEU A 63 -11.68 -19.48 25.73
C LEU A 63 -11.04 -18.09 25.75
N ASP A 64 -10.52 -17.65 26.90
CA ASP A 64 -9.75 -16.41 27.00
C ASP A 64 -8.43 -16.48 26.23
N VAL A 65 -7.75 -17.64 26.23
CA VAL A 65 -6.59 -17.89 25.36
C VAL A 65 -7.00 -17.75 23.89
N LEU A 66 -8.09 -18.37 23.45
CA LEU A 66 -8.52 -18.30 22.05
C LEU A 66 -8.87 -16.86 21.64
N ARG A 67 -9.54 -16.09 22.51
CA ARG A 67 -9.82 -14.66 22.30
C ARG A 67 -8.55 -13.82 22.21
N LEU A 68 -7.55 -14.10 23.06
CA LEU A 68 -6.24 -13.46 23.02
C LEU A 68 -5.55 -13.71 21.67
N PHE A 69 -5.59 -14.93 21.14
CA PHE A 69 -4.97 -15.24 19.84
C PHE A 69 -5.75 -14.63 18.67
N ALA A 70 -7.09 -14.65 18.73
CA ALA A 70 -7.91 -14.05 17.67
C ALA A 70 -7.74 -12.52 17.60
N HIS A 71 -7.70 -11.83 18.73
CA HIS A 71 -7.81 -10.36 18.74
C HIS A 71 -6.73 -9.63 19.54
N GLY A 72 -6.08 -10.26 20.51
CA GLY A 72 -5.12 -9.60 21.40
C GLY A 72 -3.68 -9.62 20.88
N THR A 73 -2.74 -9.19 21.73
CA THR A 73 -1.32 -9.04 21.43
C THR A 73 -0.45 -9.63 22.54
N TRP A 74 0.87 -9.68 22.32
CA TRP A 74 1.83 -10.07 23.36
C TRP A 74 1.76 -9.16 24.58
N GLY A 75 1.55 -7.85 24.38
CA GLY A 75 1.32 -6.89 25.46
C GLY A 75 0.08 -7.25 26.30
N ASP A 76 -1.02 -7.62 25.65
CA ASP A 76 -2.27 -8.01 26.33
C ASP A 76 -2.09 -9.26 27.19
N TYR A 77 -1.28 -10.22 26.73
CA TYR A 77 -0.92 -11.40 27.52
C TYR A 77 -0.13 -11.01 28.77
N LYS A 78 0.90 -10.16 28.65
CA LYS A 78 1.70 -9.68 29.78
C LYS A 78 0.84 -8.97 30.83
N CYS A 79 -0.14 -8.17 30.39
CA CYS A 79 -1.06 -7.48 31.29
C CYS A 79 -2.07 -8.43 31.99
N ASN A 80 -2.42 -9.55 31.36
CA ASN A 80 -3.42 -10.51 31.85
C ASN A 80 -2.82 -11.84 32.34
N ALA A 81 -1.51 -11.89 32.61
CA ALA A 81 -0.79 -13.12 32.96
C ALA A 81 -1.33 -13.84 34.21
N SER A 82 -2.10 -13.16 35.06
CA SER A 82 -2.75 -13.77 36.23
C SER A 82 -4.04 -14.53 35.91
N ARG A 83 -4.67 -14.28 34.75
CA ARG A 83 -5.95 -14.87 34.34
C ARG A 83 -5.79 -15.94 33.26
N ILE A 84 -4.74 -15.82 32.44
CA ILE A 84 -4.44 -16.68 31.30
C ILE A 84 -3.39 -17.70 31.75
N PRO A 85 -3.49 -18.98 31.35
CA PRO A 85 -2.55 -19.99 31.79
C PRO A 85 -1.21 -19.78 31.09
N GLN A 86 -0.15 -20.39 31.63
CA GLN A 86 1.18 -20.29 31.05
C GLN A 86 1.18 -20.88 29.63
N LEU A 87 1.56 -20.04 28.66
CA LEU A 87 1.64 -20.43 27.26
C LEU A 87 2.88 -21.30 26.99
N SER A 88 2.74 -22.25 26.06
CA SER A 88 3.86 -23.03 25.52
C SER A 88 4.80 -22.14 24.70
N PRO A 89 6.06 -22.57 24.46
CA PRO A 89 6.98 -21.82 23.60
C PRO A 89 6.42 -21.54 22.20
N ASP A 90 5.70 -22.51 21.61
CA ASP A 90 5.08 -22.37 20.29
C ASP A 90 3.93 -21.37 20.29
N GLN A 91 3.13 -21.35 21.36
CA GLN A 91 2.08 -20.35 21.57
C GLN A 91 2.65 -18.95 21.75
N ILE A 92 3.73 -18.79 22.51
CA ILE A 92 4.43 -17.51 22.70
C ILE A 92 4.95 -16.99 21.36
N LEU A 93 5.62 -17.85 20.60
CA LEU A 93 6.12 -17.55 19.26
C LEU A 93 5.00 -17.02 18.37
N LYS A 94 3.88 -17.75 18.33
CA LYS A 94 2.73 -17.38 17.52
C LYS A 94 2.08 -16.07 17.96
N LEU A 95 1.92 -15.86 19.26
CA LEU A 95 1.34 -14.61 19.74
C LEU A 95 2.22 -13.40 19.38
N LYS A 96 3.55 -13.57 19.40
CA LYS A 96 4.49 -12.55 18.89
C LYS A 96 4.34 -12.33 17.38
N GLN A 97 4.20 -13.39 16.58
CA GLN A 97 3.93 -13.30 15.13
C GLN A 97 2.63 -12.53 14.85
N LEU A 98 1.55 -12.84 15.56
CA LEU A 98 0.24 -12.15 15.44
C LEU A 98 0.33 -10.67 15.88
N THR A 99 1.19 -10.36 16.84
CA THR A 99 1.47 -8.98 17.26
C THR A 99 2.12 -8.20 16.12
N VAL A 100 3.10 -8.78 15.40
CA VAL A 100 3.70 -8.15 14.21
C VAL A 100 2.64 -7.89 13.13
N LEU A 101 1.73 -8.85 12.87
CA LEU A 101 0.64 -8.65 11.91
C LEU A 101 -0.27 -7.48 12.30
N THR A 102 -0.62 -7.37 13.58
CA THR A 102 -1.45 -6.28 14.10
C THR A 102 -0.76 -4.92 13.95
N LEU A 103 0.56 -4.85 14.17
CA LEU A 103 1.33 -3.63 13.95
C LEU A 103 1.40 -3.27 12.45
N ALA A 104 1.61 -4.26 11.59
CA ALA A 104 1.69 -4.08 10.14
C ALA A 104 0.34 -3.70 9.49
N GLU A 105 -0.78 -4.03 10.14
CA GLU A 105 -2.12 -3.57 9.75
C GLU A 105 -2.22 -2.05 9.87
N SER A 106 -1.69 -1.48 10.96
CA SER A 106 -1.78 -0.05 11.24
C SER A 106 -0.73 0.78 10.50
N ASN A 107 0.51 0.28 10.41
CA ASN A 107 1.64 1.03 9.86
C ASN A 107 2.46 0.19 8.88
N LYS A 108 2.74 0.74 7.70
CA LYS A 108 3.60 0.10 6.68
C LYS A 108 5.09 0.18 7.00
N VAL A 109 5.50 1.07 7.90
CA VAL A 109 6.89 1.21 8.35
C VAL A 109 6.89 1.06 9.85
N LEU A 110 7.51 -0.01 10.34
CA LEU A 110 7.54 -0.39 11.75
C LEU A 110 8.91 -0.07 12.35
N PRO A 111 9.02 0.90 13.28
CA PRO A 111 10.28 1.19 13.97
C PRO A 111 10.73 -0.01 14.82
N TYR A 112 12.03 -0.26 14.87
CA TYR A 112 12.60 -1.35 15.68
C TYR A 112 12.32 -1.16 17.15
N ASP A 113 12.37 0.07 17.67
CA ASP A 113 12.16 0.33 19.08
C ASP A 113 10.73 -0.04 19.52
N THR A 114 9.73 0.24 18.68
CA THR A 114 8.33 -0.21 18.90
C THR A 114 8.23 -1.73 18.86
N LEU A 115 8.82 -2.38 17.84
CA LEU A 115 8.80 -3.84 17.72
C LEU A 115 9.49 -4.53 18.91
N MET A 116 10.61 -3.98 19.38
CA MET A 116 11.36 -4.52 20.52
C MET A 116 10.54 -4.46 21.81
N VAL A 117 9.81 -3.36 22.05
CA VAL A 117 8.92 -3.22 23.22
C VAL A 117 7.73 -4.17 23.13
N GLU A 118 7.04 -4.17 21.99
CA GLU A 118 5.82 -4.96 21.78
C GLU A 118 6.09 -6.47 21.75
N LEU A 119 7.26 -6.89 21.27
CA LEU A 119 7.65 -8.31 21.21
C LEU A 119 8.50 -8.75 22.42
N ASP A 120 8.84 -7.82 23.31
CA ASP A 120 9.70 -8.07 24.47
C ASP A 120 11.07 -8.65 24.07
N VAL A 121 11.72 -7.99 23.10
CA VAL A 121 13.02 -8.39 22.53
C VAL A 121 14.06 -7.32 22.86
N THR A 122 15.19 -7.74 23.44
CA THR A 122 16.20 -6.80 23.96
C THR A 122 17.26 -6.40 22.94
N ASN A 123 17.47 -7.21 21.89
CA ASN A 123 18.52 -7.00 20.89
C ASN A 123 17.95 -6.91 19.48
N VAL A 124 18.45 -5.95 18.70
CA VAL A 124 18.16 -5.81 17.27
C VAL A 124 18.42 -7.11 16.50
N ARG A 125 19.51 -7.82 16.82
CA ARG A 125 19.82 -9.08 16.15
C ARG A 125 18.74 -10.13 16.35
N GLN A 126 18.25 -10.27 17.58
CA GLN A 126 17.16 -11.19 17.90
C GLN A 126 15.86 -10.77 17.20
N LEU A 127 15.60 -9.46 17.09
CA LEU A 127 14.45 -8.95 16.36
C LEU A 127 14.54 -9.30 14.87
N GLU A 128 15.68 -9.04 14.23
CA GLU A 128 15.90 -9.36 12.82
C GLU A 128 15.79 -10.86 12.55
N ASP A 129 16.44 -11.69 13.38
CA ASP A 129 16.36 -13.15 13.27
C ASP A 129 14.90 -13.64 13.45
N PHE A 130 14.14 -13.05 14.37
CA PHE A 130 12.71 -13.35 14.55
C PHE A 130 11.87 -12.95 13.34
N LEU A 131 12.05 -11.72 12.82
CA LEU A 131 11.30 -11.25 11.65
C LEU A 131 11.59 -12.11 10.42
N ILE A 132 12.84 -12.52 10.22
CA ILE A 132 13.23 -13.36 9.08
C ILE A 132 12.69 -14.78 9.27
N ASN A 133 13.14 -15.49 10.31
CA ASN A 133 12.89 -16.93 10.50
C ASN A 133 11.44 -17.23 10.82
N GLU A 134 10.82 -16.40 11.65
CA GLU A 134 9.51 -16.70 12.21
C GLU A 134 8.39 -15.99 11.46
N CYS A 135 8.65 -14.84 10.82
CA CYS A 135 7.59 -14.10 10.13
C CYS A 135 7.70 -14.19 8.59
N MET A 136 8.88 -13.92 8.01
CA MET A 136 9.05 -13.93 6.55
C MET A 136 9.05 -15.34 5.98
N TYR A 137 9.77 -16.29 6.59
CA TYR A 137 9.79 -17.69 6.14
C TYR A 137 8.45 -18.39 6.35
N ALA A 138 7.70 -18.03 7.40
CA ALA A 138 6.31 -18.46 7.57
C ALA A 138 5.39 -17.89 6.47
N GLY A 139 5.80 -16.81 5.78
CA GLY A 139 5.01 -16.19 4.71
C GLY A 139 3.91 -15.27 5.20
N ILE A 140 3.87 -14.94 6.50
CA ILE A 140 2.86 -14.06 7.10
C ILE A 140 3.15 -12.58 6.80
N VAL A 141 4.42 -12.21 6.61
CA VAL A 141 4.82 -10.85 6.23
C VAL A 141 5.84 -10.90 5.11
N ARG A 142 5.83 -9.89 4.24
CA ARG A 142 6.89 -9.66 3.26
C ARG A 142 7.33 -8.21 3.36
N GLY A 143 8.63 -8.00 3.37
CA GLY A 143 9.19 -6.66 3.52
C GLY A 143 10.69 -6.59 3.52
N LYS A 144 11.21 -5.41 3.86
CA LYS A 144 12.63 -5.11 3.87
C LYS A 144 13.03 -4.52 5.22
N LEU A 145 14.16 -5.00 5.74
CA LEU A 145 14.79 -4.51 6.95
C LEU A 145 15.75 -3.38 6.57
N ASP A 146 15.53 -2.17 7.09
CA ASP A 146 16.43 -1.03 6.95
C ASP A 146 17.13 -0.82 8.30
N GLN A 147 18.35 -1.36 8.41
CA GLN A 147 19.15 -1.29 9.63
C GLN A 147 19.62 0.15 9.93
N LEU A 148 19.79 0.98 8.90
CA LEU A 148 20.28 2.35 9.01
C LEU A 148 19.19 3.27 9.60
N LYS A 149 17.95 3.11 9.10
CA LYS A 149 16.77 3.80 9.65
C LYS A 149 16.14 3.11 10.85
N ARG A 150 16.62 1.91 11.20
CA ARG A 150 16.07 1.06 12.27
C ARG A 150 14.57 0.82 12.10
N CYS A 151 14.16 0.43 10.90
CA CYS A 151 12.76 0.15 10.61
C CYS A 151 12.56 -1.06 9.71
N PHE A 152 11.39 -1.67 9.82
CA PHE A 152 10.92 -2.75 8.97
C PHE A 152 9.81 -2.21 8.05
N GLU A 153 10.06 -2.19 6.75
CA GLU A 153 9.09 -1.78 5.74
C GLU A 153 8.27 -2.99 5.29
N VAL A 154 6.96 -2.96 5.53
CA VAL A 154 6.03 -4.08 5.36
C VAL A 154 5.03 -3.77 4.23
N PRO A 155 5.39 -3.97 2.96
CA PRO A 155 4.46 -3.85 1.84
C PRO A 155 3.31 -4.84 1.93
N PHE A 156 3.54 -6.02 2.50
CA PHE A 156 2.53 -7.07 2.62
C PHE A 156 2.54 -7.72 4.00
N ALA A 157 1.34 -7.87 4.57
CA ALA A 157 1.07 -8.64 5.77
C ALA A 157 -0.21 -9.45 5.54
N ALA A 158 -0.22 -10.70 5.99
CA ALA A 158 -1.39 -11.55 5.97
C ALA A 158 -2.49 -10.98 6.90
N GLY A 159 -3.74 -11.20 6.53
CA GLY A 159 -4.87 -10.83 7.38
C GLY A 159 -4.93 -11.70 8.63
N ARG A 160 -5.24 -11.08 9.76
CA ARG A 160 -5.64 -11.77 11.00
C ARG A 160 -7.17 -11.85 11.08
N ASP A 161 -7.69 -12.43 12.16
CA ASP A 161 -9.12 -12.45 12.46
C ASP A 161 -9.72 -11.05 12.59
N LEU A 162 -10.89 -10.87 11.98
CA LEU A 162 -11.68 -9.66 12.08
C LEU A 162 -12.28 -9.52 13.48
N ARG A 163 -12.07 -8.37 14.10
CA ARG A 163 -12.78 -7.97 15.31
C ARG A 163 -14.22 -7.59 14.96
N PRO A 164 -15.19 -7.84 15.86
CA PRO A 164 -16.55 -7.34 15.70
C PRO A 164 -16.56 -5.84 15.41
N GLY A 165 -17.17 -5.43 14.30
CA GLY A 165 -17.25 -4.03 13.86
C GLY A 165 -16.17 -3.56 12.87
N GLN A 166 -15.06 -4.29 12.69
CA GLN A 166 -14.02 -3.90 11.71
C GLN A 166 -14.52 -3.95 10.24
N LEU A 167 -15.49 -4.82 9.94
CA LEU A 167 -16.06 -4.93 8.60
C LEU A 167 -16.68 -3.60 8.11
N GLY A 168 -17.31 -2.84 9.00
CA GLY A 168 -17.85 -1.52 8.67
C GLY A 168 -16.76 -0.54 8.28
N ASN A 169 -15.69 -0.48 9.08
CA ASN A 169 -14.52 0.36 8.77
C ASN A 169 -13.89 -0.01 7.43
N MET A 170 -13.78 -1.30 7.11
CA MET A 170 -13.28 -1.77 5.82
C MET A 170 -14.15 -1.26 4.66
N LEU A 171 -15.47 -1.38 4.78
CA LEU A 171 -16.43 -0.88 3.80
C LEU A 171 -16.28 0.64 3.59
N ASP A 172 -16.12 1.40 4.68
CA ASP A 172 -15.93 2.84 4.62
C ASP A 172 -14.61 3.22 3.94
N THR A 173 -13.51 2.54 4.27
CA THR A 173 -12.22 2.78 3.59
C THR A 173 -12.26 2.48 2.11
N LEU A 174 -12.91 1.38 1.69
CA LEU A 174 -13.06 1.04 0.28
C LEU A 174 -13.96 2.04 -0.45
N SER A 175 -15.05 2.46 0.18
CA SER A 175 -15.97 3.47 -0.39
C SER A 175 -15.27 4.82 -0.57
N ASN A 176 -14.49 5.25 0.43
CA ASN A 176 -13.69 6.47 0.35
C ASN A 176 -12.63 6.38 -0.76
N TRP A 177 -12.00 5.22 -0.94
CA TRP A 177 -11.02 5.02 -2.00
C TRP A 177 -11.66 5.03 -3.40
N LEU A 178 -12.85 4.43 -3.55
CA LEU A 178 -13.63 4.50 -4.78
C LEU A 178 -13.97 5.96 -5.12
N ASN A 179 -14.57 6.68 -4.19
CA ASN A 179 -14.93 8.09 -4.36
C ASN A 179 -13.71 8.96 -4.73
N THR A 180 -12.57 8.72 -4.09
CA THR A 180 -11.32 9.44 -4.39
C THR A 180 -10.85 9.14 -5.82
N SER A 181 -10.96 7.88 -6.25
CA SER A 181 -10.56 7.46 -7.60
C SER A 181 -11.48 8.04 -8.67
N GLU A 182 -12.79 8.08 -8.42
CA GLU A 182 -13.77 8.74 -9.30
C GLU A 182 -13.51 10.24 -9.42
N ASN A 183 -13.25 10.91 -8.30
CA ASN A 183 -12.92 12.35 -8.29
C ASN A 183 -11.62 12.67 -9.04
N LEU A 184 -10.60 11.81 -8.91
CA LEU A 184 -9.36 11.94 -9.69
C LEU A 184 -9.62 11.77 -11.19
N LEU A 185 -10.46 10.81 -11.56
CA LEU A 185 -10.82 10.56 -12.95
C LEU A 185 -11.56 11.76 -13.55
N ILE A 186 -12.54 12.33 -12.84
CA ILE A 186 -13.24 13.56 -13.25
C ILE A 186 -12.23 14.71 -13.41
N SER A 187 -11.34 14.90 -12.44
CA SER A 187 -10.32 15.95 -12.49
C SER A 187 -9.40 15.80 -13.71
N ILE A 188 -8.99 14.57 -14.07
CA ILE A 188 -8.20 14.29 -15.26
C ILE A 188 -8.99 14.61 -16.53
N GLN A 189 -10.27 14.20 -16.59
CA GLN A 189 -11.13 14.50 -17.74
C GLN A 189 -11.32 16.00 -17.95
N ASP A 190 -11.49 16.78 -16.89
CA ASP A 190 -11.61 18.23 -16.97
C ASP A 190 -10.30 18.90 -17.44
N LYS A 191 -9.15 18.38 -16.99
CA LYS A 191 -7.84 18.85 -17.47
C LYS A 191 -7.62 18.54 -18.96
N ILE A 192 -8.10 17.40 -19.45
CA ILE A 192 -8.07 17.06 -20.88
C ILE A 192 -8.91 18.06 -21.67
N LYS A 193 -10.18 18.27 -21.27
CA LYS A 193 -11.08 19.22 -21.95
C LYS A 193 -10.51 20.64 -21.97
N TRP A 194 -9.94 21.08 -20.85
CA TRP A 194 -9.30 22.39 -20.75
C TRP A 194 -8.09 22.50 -21.69
N ALA A 195 -7.24 21.47 -21.76
CA ALA A 195 -6.09 21.45 -22.67
C ALA A 195 -6.51 21.44 -24.14
N ASP A 196 -7.56 20.69 -24.50
CA ASP A 196 -8.11 20.67 -25.85
C ASP A 196 -8.68 22.05 -26.23
N SER A 197 -9.48 22.66 -25.35
CA SER A 197 -10.02 24.01 -25.58
C SER A 197 -8.92 25.07 -25.71
N MET A 198 -7.88 24.99 -24.89
CA MET A 198 -6.73 25.90 -24.97
C MET A 198 -5.95 25.70 -26.27
N SER A 199 -5.73 24.45 -26.68
CA SER A 199 -5.08 24.10 -27.95
C SER A 199 -5.85 24.66 -29.15
N GLU A 200 -7.19 24.56 -29.15
CA GLU A 200 -8.02 25.13 -30.22
C GLU A 200 -8.00 26.67 -30.23
N MET A 201 -8.03 27.32 -29.06
CA MET A 201 -7.89 28.78 -28.97
C MET A 201 -6.51 29.24 -29.46
N ASP A 202 -5.43 28.57 -29.07
CA ASP A 202 -4.07 28.87 -29.50
C ASP A 202 -3.90 28.68 -31.02
N LYS A 203 -4.47 27.61 -31.59
CA LYS A 203 -4.49 27.40 -33.05
C LYS A 203 -5.22 28.53 -33.76
N LYS A 204 -6.36 28.98 -33.24
CA LYS A 204 -7.12 30.10 -33.80
C LYS A 204 -6.33 31.41 -33.73
N HIS A 205 -5.81 31.75 -32.57
CA HIS A 205 -4.98 32.95 -32.38
C HIS A 205 -3.75 32.94 -33.28
N ARG A 206 -3.11 31.77 -33.46
CA ARG A 206 -1.97 31.63 -34.38
C ARG A 206 -2.37 31.91 -35.83
N LYS A 207 -3.49 31.34 -36.30
CA LYS A 207 -4.00 31.61 -37.66
C LYS A 207 -4.32 33.08 -37.87
N GLU A 208 -5.00 33.71 -36.92
CA GLU A 208 -5.34 35.15 -36.98
C GLU A 208 -4.07 36.03 -37.01
N ALA A 209 -3.04 35.66 -36.23
CA ALA A 209 -1.75 36.35 -36.26
C ALA A 209 -1.01 36.17 -37.59
N GLU A 210 -1.00 34.96 -38.16
CA GLU A 210 -0.42 34.67 -39.47
C GLU A 210 -1.14 35.46 -40.59
N GLU A 211 -2.47 35.48 -40.59
CA GLU A 211 -3.28 36.26 -41.53
C GLU A 211 -3.01 37.76 -41.41
N GLY A 212 -2.93 38.29 -40.19
CA GLY A 212 -2.59 39.70 -39.97
C GLY A 212 -1.19 40.06 -40.44
N VAL A 213 -0.21 39.17 -40.28
CA VAL A 213 1.15 39.36 -40.82
C VAL A 213 1.13 39.40 -42.35
N GLU A 214 0.39 38.50 -43.01
CA GLU A 214 0.27 38.49 -44.47
C GLU A 214 -0.46 39.74 -45.01
N GLU A 215 -1.50 40.22 -44.33
CA GLU A 215 -2.17 41.47 -44.70
C GLU A 215 -1.23 42.68 -44.58
N VAL A 216 -0.46 42.77 -43.49
CA VAL A 216 0.55 43.82 -43.29
C VAL A 216 1.60 43.74 -44.39
N LYS A 217 2.15 42.56 -44.70
CA LYS A 217 3.10 42.36 -45.82
C LYS A 217 2.52 42.81 -47.16
N LYS A 218 1.28 42.46 -47.46
CA LYS A 218 0.60 42.86 -48.70
C LYS A 218 0.40 44.37 -48.79
N SER A 219 0.02 45.01 -47.69
CA SER A 219 -0.15 46.47 -47.63
C SER A 219 1.18 47.21 -47.80
N LEU A 220 2.26 46.71 -47.22
CA LEU A 220 3.62 47.22 -47.40
C LEU A 220 4.09 47.09 -48.85
N SER A 221 3.84 45.93 -49.48
CA SER A 221 4.17 45.69 -50.89
C SER A 221 3.41 46.66 -51.82
N MET A 222 2.11 46.85 -51.60
CA MET A 222 1.31 47.83 -52.36
C MET A 222 1.75 49.28 -52.16
N LYS A 223 2.28 49.63 -50.98
CA LYS A 223 2.79 50.97 -50.67
C LYS A 223 4.19 51.21 -51.26
N GLY A 224 5.04 50.18 -51.28
CA GLY A 224 6.34 50.18 -51.95
C GLY A 224 6.23 50.35 -53.48
N ASP A 225 5.15 49.84 -54.10
CA ASP A 225 4.90 50.02 -55.54
C ASP A 225 4.44 51.43 -55.93
N VAL A 226 3.95 52.25 -54.99
CA VAL A 226 3.55 53.65 -55.25
C VAL A 226 4.78 54.58 -55.23
N ASP A 227 5.81 54.28 -54.42
CA ASP A 227 7.05 55.07 -54.38
C ASP A 227 8.04 54.75 -55.52
N ILE A 228 7.84 53.65 -56.25
CA ILE A 228 8.69 53.26 -57.41
C ILE A 228 8.28 53.98 -58.71
N ARG A 229 7.25 54.84 -58.71
CA ARG A 229 6.86 55.63 -59.89
C ARG A 229 7.51 57.02 -59.96
N GLY A 230 8.46 57.32 -59.06
CA GLY A 230 9.01 58.66 -58.87
C GLY A 230 10.52 58.78 -58.68
N ASN A 231 11.36 57.80 -59.01
CA ASN A 231 12.77 58.09 -59.30
C ASN A 231 13.45 56.95 -60.05
N LYS A 232 13.83 57.21 -61.31
CA LYS A 232 14.70 56.33 -62.09
C LYS A 232 16.12 56.85 -61.93
N GLU A 233 16.86 56.33 -60.97
CA GLU A 233 18.32 56.41 -61.00
C GLU A 233 18.96 55.22 -60.25
N MET A 234 19.82 54.53 -61.00
CA MET A 234 20.79 53.49 -60.64
C MET A 234 21.17 53.40 -59.16
N PHE A 235 21.24 52.18 -58.60
CA PHE A 235 22.42 51.63 -57.91
C PHE A 235 22.21 50.13 -57.61
N GLY A 236 23.32 49.39 -57.58
CA GLY A 236 23.38 47.94 -57.81
C GLY A 236 22.97 47.02 -56.66
N GLU A 237 22.87 45.72 -57.00
CA GLU A 237 22.78 44.59 -56.09
C GLU A 237 23.93 44.58 -55.05
N PRO A 238 23.73 43.94 -53.89
CA PRO A 238 24.03 42.51 -53.83
C PRO A 238 22.88 41.69 -53.23
N SER A 239 22.56 40.62 -53.95
CA SER A 239 21.75 39.50 -53.49
C SER A 239 22.38 38.87 -52.23
N GLY A 240 21.66 38.96 -51.11
CA GLY A 240 22.01 38.33 -49.84
C GLY A 240 20.78 37.60 -49.30
N VAL A 241 20.64 36.34 -49.68
CA VAL A 241 19.66 35.42 -49.12
C VAL A 241 20.10 35.11 -47.70
N MET A 242 19.39 35.63 -46.68
CA MET A 242 19.54 35.14 -45.31
C MET A 242 18.74 33.84 -45.20
N ASP A 243 19.45 32.71 -45.30
CA ASP A 243 18.97 31.44 -44.76
C ASP A 243 18.84 31.59 -43.24
N TYR A 244 17.62 31.51 -42.74
CA TYR A 244 17.39 31.35 -41.30
C TYR A 244 17.78 29.92 -40.95
N GLU A 245 18.99 29.74 -40.40
CA GLU A 245 19.36 28.50 -39.74
C GLU A 245 18.37 28.21 -38.60
N GLU A 246 17.74 27.04 -38.70
CA GLU A 246 16.79 26.49 -37.76
C GLU A 246 17.54 26.03 -36.51
N ASP A 247 17.76 26.97 -35.58
CA ASP A 247 18.56 26.70 -34.39
C ASP A 247 17.74 26.00 -33.30
N GLY A 248 17.94 24.68 -33.21
CA GLY A 248 18.13 24.02 -31.92
C GLY A 248 16.90 23.51 -31.18
N ILE A 249 16.41 22.35 -31.62
CA ILE A 249 15.74 21.36 -30.75
C ILE A 249 16.64 21.09 -29.53
N ARG A 250 16.26 21.58 -28.34
CA ARG A 250 16.90 21.23 -27.06
C ARG A 250 16.70 19.73 -26.77
N PRO A 251 17.76 18.90 -26.67
CA PRO A 251 17.63 17.55 -26.17
C PRO A 251 17.56 17.56 -24.63
N LYS A 252 16.59 16.81 -24.10
CA LYS A 252 16.42 16.54 -22.67
C LYS A 252 17.73 16.01 -22.07
N ARG A 253 18.21 16.66 -20.99
CA ARG A 253 19.30 16.18 -20.13
C ARG A 253 19.07 14.72 -19.73
N ARG A 254 19.88 13.80 -20.28
CA ARG A 254 20.11 12.47 -19.69
C ARG A 254 21.05 12.63 -18.50
N ARG A 255 20.61 12.21 -17.31
CA ARG A 255 21.48 12.03 -16.14
C ARG A 255 22.35 10.78 -16.39
N HIS A 256 23.66 10.91 -16.24
CA HIS A 256 24.58 9.76 -16.17
C HIS A 256 24.68 9.22 -14.73
N PRO A 257 25.02 7.93 -14.56
CA PRO A 257 25.05 7.27 -13.25
C PRO A 257 26.30 7.66 -12.46
N VAL A 258 26.14 7.73 -11.14
CA VAL A 258 27.23 7.88 -10.19
C VAL A 258 27.80 6.51 -9.87
N THR A 259 29.09 6.32 -10.12
CA THR A 259 29.91 5.23 -9.55
C THR A 259 31.07 5.86 -8.81
N ARG A 260 31.03 5.86 -7.47
CA ARG A 260 31.80 4.96 -6.60
C ARG A 260 31.42 5.23 -5.15
#